data_AF-A0A8T5GLG7-F1
#
_entry.id   AF-A0A8T5GLG7-F1
#
_cell.length_a   1.000
_cell.length_b   1.000
_cell.length_c   1.000
_cell.angle_alpha   90.00
_cell.angle_beta   90.00
_cell.angle_gamma   90.00
#
_symmetry.space_group_name_H-M   'P 1'
#
loop_
_entity.id
_entity.type
_entity.pdbx_description
1 polymer ?
#
loop_
_entity_poly.entity_id
_entity_poly.type
_entity_poly.pdbx_seq_one_letter_code
_entity_poly.pdbx_strand_id
1 'polypeptide(L)'
;MLAGIYSLEITNHDDLFSEVERLAEGYQGKRFCISRLPQRTLLRHLSLEEYECYWLSEQDTARSVPPTIEAMHHLLNAFIQENTLGLSVIEGLNWFVQREGIDSVMNLLQRIETITANTNHTLLFPMDALAFDAIDWARIRSIAPAMEQPPMTEVELIPHPEQKTESIEHGPQQESQLLAQLTSLPSLGFNKTQLSKRMLQWKRMGFDVSDLEPALSLSDSDEIHGIYLSVEEKIRTAVELARLLTLNRQNYDVTTFEVTMFRIMQLTGLDEIESMLHARS
;
A
#
# COMPACT_ATOMS: atom_id res chain seq x y z
N MET A 1 -0.94 3.02 21.85
CA MET A 1 -0.14 3.73 20.84
C MET A 1 0.81 4.66 21.57
N LEU A 2 2.08 4.72 21.18
CA LEU A 2 3.07 5.61 21.80
C LEU A 2 2.91 7.02 21.21
N ALA A 3 2.76 8.03 22.04
CA ALA A 3 2.66 9.42 21.60
C ALA A 3 4.06 9.99 21.32
N GLY A 4 4.16 10.85 20.30
CA GLY A 4 5.42 11.46 19.88
C GLY A 4 5.66 11.31 18.38
N ILE A 5 6.91 11.58 17.98
CA ILE A 5 7.34 11.56 16.60
C ILE A 5 8.28 10.38 16.38
N TYR A 6 8.09 9.70 15.25
CA TYR A 6 8.88 8.53 14.90
C TYR A 6 9.20 8.48 13.42
N SER A 7 10.33 7.87 13.10
CA SER A 7 10.67 7.46 11.74
C SER A 7 10.21 6.03 11.49
N LEU A 8 9.74 5.77 10.27
CA LEU A 8 9.40 4.43 9.82
C LEU A 8 10.20 4.13 8.55
N GLU A 9 11.02 3.10 8.61
CA GLU A 9 11.79 2.66 7.44
C GLU A 9 10.85 1.95 6.46
N ILE A 10 10.87 2.35 5.20
CA ILE A 10 9.95 1.84 4.18
C ILE A 10 10.68 1.22 3.00
N THR A 11 10.16 0.08 2.55
CA THR A 11 10.56 -0.65 1.34
C THR A 11 9.63 -0.32 0.16
N ASN A 12 8.34 -0.15 0.44
CA ASN A 12 7.31 0.23 -0.53
C ASN A 12 6.06 0.80 0.18
N HIS A 13 5.12 1.34 -0.60
CA HIS A 13 3.90 1.95 -0.05
C HIS A 13 2.90 0.92 0.51
N ASP A 14 2.89 -0.33 0.04
CA ASP A 14 1.99 -1.37 0.55
C ASP A 14 2.37 -1.77 1.99
N ASP A 15 3.67 -1.93 2.25
CA ASP A 15 4.22 -2.22 3.58
C ASP A 15 3.98 -1.03 4.52
N LEU A 16 4.25 0.19 4.05
CA LEU A 16 3.98 1.43 4.79
C LEU A 16 2.54 1.49 5.28
N PHE A 17 1.58 1.46 4.36
CA PHE A 17 0.19 1.67 4.75
C PHE A 17 -0.41 0.47 5.48
N SER A 18 0.12 -0.74 5.25
CA SER A 18 -0.20 -1.91 6.08
C SER A 18 0.19 -1.70 7.55
N GLU A 19 1.37 -1.14 7.79
CA GLU A 19 1.87 -0.85 9.13
C GLU A 19 1.12 0.31 9.79
N VAL A 20 0.79 1.35 9.01
CA VAL A 20 -0.05 2.46 9.45
C VAL A 20 -1.43 1.99 9.91
N GLU A 21 -2.08 1.14 9.11
CA GLU A 21 -3.37 0.55 9.47
C GLU A 21 -3.26 -0.34 10.71
N ARG A 22 -2.21 -1.17 10.81
CA ARG A 22 -1.93 -1.99 12.01
C ARG A 22 -1.78 -1.13 13.26
N LEU A 23 -1.07 0.00 13.16
CA LEU A 23 -0.95 0.94 14.28
C LEU A 23 -2.29 1.59 14.60
N ALA A 24 -3.11 1.87 13.58
CA ALA A 24 -4.43 2.46 13.71
C ALA A 24 -5.53 1.48 14.20
N GLU A 25 -5.27 0.17 14.22
CA GLU A 25 -6.21 -0.83 14.73
C GLU A 25 -6.59 -0.53 16.19
N GLY A 26 -7.90 -0.40 16.44
CA GLY A 26 -8.43 -0.04 17.76
C GLY A 26 -8.15 1.40 18.20
N TYR A 27 -7.50 2.21 17.36
CA TYR A 27 -7.26 3.63 17.62
C TYR A 27 -8.47 4.48 17.23
N GLN A 28 -8.97 5.27 18.18
CA GLN A 28 -10.15 6.12 17.99
C GLN A 28 -9.81 7.59 17.68
N GLY A 29 -8.53 7.94 17.64
CA GLY A 29 -8.09 9.28 17.28
C GLY A 29 -8.30 9.60 15.80
N LYS A 30 -8.27 10.89 15.46
CA LYS A 30 -8.33 11.33 14.06
C LYS A 30 -7.08 10.89 13.30
N ARG A 31 -7.24 10.56 12.03
CA ARG A 31 -6.15 10.07 11.19
C ARG A 31 -5.88 11.06 10.06
N PHE A 32 -4.61 11.33 9.81
CA PHE A 32 -4.17 12.32 8.84
C PHE A 32 -3.01 11.80 8.01
N CYS A 33 -2.98 12.14 6.73
CA CYS A 33 -1.94 11.68 5.84
C CYS A 33 -1.54 12.78 4.85
N ILE A 34 -0.24 13.08 4.79
CA ILE A 34 0.36 13.80 3.66
C ILE A 34 1.17 12.77 2.89
N SER A 35 0.74 12.44 1.67
CA SER A 35 1.36 11.42 0.84
C SER A 35 1.90 11.99 -0.46
N ARG A 36 2.98 11.42 -1.00
CA ARG A 36 3.45 11.73 -2.36
C ARG A 36 2.54 11.12 -3.44
N LEU A 37 1.67 10.19 -3.05
CA LEU A 37 0.72 9.55 -3.95
C LEU A 37 -0.48 10.47 -4.21
N PRO A 38 -0.93 10.60 -5.47
CA PRO A 38 -2.20 11.23 -5.77
C PRO A 38 -3.35 10.50 -5.07
N GLN A 39 -4.40 11.24 -4.71
CA GLN A 39 -5.55 10.73 -3.95
C GLN A 39 -6.16 9.44 -4.53
N ARG A 40 -6.25 9.33 -5.87
CA ARG A 40 -6.75 8.12 -6.55
C ARG A 40 -5.89 6.88 -6.29
N THR A 41 -4.57 7.05 -6.18
CA THR A 41 -3.65 5.95 -5.86
C THR A 41 -3.70 5.64 -4.37
N LEU A 42 -3.77 6.68 -3.51
CA LEU A 42 -3.83 6.53 -2.06
C LEU A 42 -5.07 5.74 -1.60
N LEU A 43 -6.19 5.85 -2.32
CA LEU A 43 -7.42 5.06 -2.12
C LEU A 43 -7.23 3.54 -2.18
N ARG A 44 -6.13 3.07 -2.78
CA ARG A 44 -5.73 1.66 -2.79
C ARG A 44 -5.12 1.22 -1.46
N HIS A 45 -4.81 2.15 -0.57
CA HIS A 45 -4.12 1.85 0.68
C HIS A 45 -4.93 2.32 1.89
N LEU A 46 -5.46 3.56 1.87
CA LEU A 46 -6.19 4.17 2.98
C LEU A 46 -7.64 4.53 2.61
N SER A 47 -8.54 4.45 3.58
CA SER A 47 -9.90 4.99 3.46
C SER A 47 -9.91 6.51 3.65
N LEU A 48 -10.39 7.26 2.66
CA LEU A 48 -10.55 8.72 2.77
C LEU A 48 -11.68 9.16 3.70
N GLU A 49 -12.50 8.22 4.18
CA GLU A 49 -13.52 8.49 5.20
C GLU A 49 -12.90 8.49 6.61
N GLU A 50 -11.85 7.70 6.81
CA GLU A 50 -11.16 7.55 8.09
C GLU A 50 -9.95 8.47 8.20
N TYR A 51 -9.30 8.76 7.08
CA TYR A 51 -8.13 9.62 6.99
C TYR A 51 -8.43 10.93 6.27
N GLU A 52 -8.02 12.03 6.88
CA GLU A 52 -7.87 13.30 6.19
C GLU A 52 -6.55 13.30 5.39
N CYS A 53 -6.65 13.18 4.06
CA CYS A 53 -5.49 13.00 3.18
C CYS A 53 -5.22 14.22 2.29
N TYR A 54 -3.94 14.53 2.13
CA TYR A 54 -3.43 15.55 1.21
C TYR A 54 -2.31 14.99 0.33
N TRP A 55 -2.31 15.40 -0.93
CA TRP A 55 -1.29 15.04 -1.90
C TRP A 55 -0.14 16.05 -1.89
N LEU A 56 1.04 15.62 -1.49
CA LEU A 56 2.28 16.41 -1.54
C LEU A 56 2.73 16.57 -2.99
N SER A 57 2.46 17.73 -3.58
CA SER A 57 2.62 17.97 -5.01
C SER A 57 2.67 19.46 -5.36
N GLU A 58 3.38 19.80 -6.43
CA GLU A 58 3.37 21.15 -7.02
C GLU A 58 2.06 21.46 -7.76
N GLN A 59 1.20 20.45 -7.96
CA GLN A 59 -0.08 20.63 -8.64
C GLN A 59 -1.06 21.40 -7.75
N ASP A 60 -1.76 22.37 -8.33
CA ASP A 60 -2.79 23.15 -7.65
C ASP A 60 -4.15 22.44 -7.76
N THR A 61 -4.51 21.69 -6.71
CA THR A 61 -5.74 20.92 -6.62
C THR A 61 -6.34 21.06 -5.22
N ALA A 62 -7.64 20.81 -5.06
CA ALA A 62 -8.35 21.05 -3.79
C ALA A 62 -7.80 20.26 -2.58
N ARG A 63 -7.10 19.14 -2.80
CA ARG A 63 -6.49 18.29 -1.76
C ARG A 63 -5.00 18.06 -2.03
N SER A 64 -4.30 19.07 -2.55
CA SER A 64 -2.84 19.08 -2.60
C SER A 64 -2.23 20.05 -1.59
N VAL A 65 -1.01 19.74 -1.18
CA VAL A 65 -0.16 20.60 -0.37
C VAL A 65 1.16 20.78 -1.12
N PRO A 66 1.63 22.03 -1.33
CA PRO A 66 2.89 22.25 -2.01
C PRO A 66 4.04 21.66 -1.19
N PRO A 67 5.09 21.12 -1.84
CA PRO A 67 6.21 20.46 -1.19
C PRO A 67 7.20 21.47 -0.58
N THR A 68 6.71 22.27 0.36
CA THR A 68 7.50 23.21 1.16
C THR A 68 7.33 22.91 2.64
N ILE A 69 8.39 23.15 3.41
CA ILE A 69 8.37 22.97 4.87
C ILE A 69 7.23 23.76 5.52
N GLU A 70 7.01 25.00 5.09
CA GLU A 70 6.02 25.88 5.71
C GLU A 70 4.59 25.42 5.44
N ALA A 71 4.26 24.99 4.21
CA ALA A 71 2.92 24.53 3.89
C ALA A 71 2.58 23.22 4.63
N MET A 72 3.53 22.27 4.67
CA MET A 72 3.38 21.04 5.41
C MET A 72 3.21 21.31 6.91
N HIS A 73 4.09 22.13 7.49
CA HIS A 73 4.02 22.49 8.92
C HIS A 73 2.71 23.19 9.28
N HIS A 74 2.27 24.16 8.46
CA HIS A 74 1.02 24.88 8.71
C HIS A 74 -0.18 23.93 8.77
N LEU A 75 -0.29 23.04 7.79
CA LEU A 75 -1.38 22.09 7.69
C LEU A 75 -1.35 21.08 8.86
N LEU A 76 -0.18 20.52 9.15
CA LEU A 76 -0.01 19.57 10.24
C LEU A 76 -0.29 20.20 11.61
N ASN A 77 0.21 21.42 11.84
CA ASN A 77 -0.02 22.13 13.09
C ASN A 77 -1.51 22.42 13.29
N ALA A 78 -2.23 22.86 12.25
CA ALA A 78 -3.69 23.03 12.34
C ALA A 78 -4.39 21.72 12.75
N PHE A 79 -4.02 20.60 12.12
CA PHE A 79 -4.60 19.30 12.45
C PHE A 79 -4.32 18.87 13.89
N ILE A 80 -3.08 19.01 14.39
CA ILE A 80 -2.71 18.61 15.77
C ILE A 80 -3.42 19.49 16.81
N GLN A 81 -3.55 20.80 16.56
CA GLN A 81 -4.23 21.73 17.47
C GLN A 81 -5.72 21.39 17.62
N GLU A 82 -6.38 20.98 16.54
CA GLU A 82 -7.77 20.54 16.57
C GLU A 82 -7.93 19.12 17.14
N ASN A 83 -6.90 18.29 17.03
CA ASN A 83 -6.95 16.85 17.33
C ASN A 83 -5.77 16.40 18.20
N THR A 84 -5.93 16.51 19.52
CA THR A 84 -4.91 16.11 20.51
C THR A 84 -4.70 14.60 20.60
N LEU A 85 -5.66 13.80 20.11
CA LEU A 85 -5.54 12.35 19.92
C LEU A 85 -5.63 12.08 18.41
N GLY A 86 -4.48 11.88 17.77
CA GLY A 86 -4.43 11.57 16.35
C GLY A 86 -3.25 10.71 15.93
N LEU A 87 -3.32 10.23 14.69
CA LEU A 87 -2.25 9.51 14.00
C LEU A 87 -2.00 10.22 12.68
N SER A 88 -0.79 10.74 12.49
CA SER A 88 -0.39 11.43 11.27
C SER A 88 0.73 10.70 10.57
N VAL A 89 0.63 10.57 9.25
CA VAL A 89 1.67 9.96 8.39
C VAL A 89 2.12 10.98 7.35
N ILE A 90 3.39 11.38 7.41
CA ILE A 90 3.92 12.48 6.59
C ILE A 90 5.06 11.98 5.71
N GLU A 91 4.80 11.78 4.43
CA GLU A 91 5.83 11.43 3.44
C GLU A 91 6.58 12.66 2.93
N GLY A 92 7.73 12.42 2.28
CA GLY A 92 8.43 13.44 1.50
C GLY A 92 9.49 14.24 2.26
N LEU A 93 9.90 13.80 3.46
CA LEU A 93 10.93 14.48 4.24
C LEU A 93 12.27 14.59 3.47
N ASN A 94 12.59 13.59 2.64
CA ASN A 94 13.75 13.61 1.74
C ASN A 94 13.67 14.73 0.70
N TRP A 95 12.46 15.05 0.23
CA TRP A 95 12.25 16.13 -0.73
C TRP A 95 12.52 17.50 -0.09
N PHE A 96 12.14 17.67 1.18
CA PHE A 96 12.45 18.89 1.93
C PHE A 96 13.95 19.05 2.16
N VAL A 97 14.66 17.96 2.51
CA VAL A 97 16.13 18.00 2.65
C VAL A 97 16.81 18.41 1.33
N GLN A 98 16.36 17.85 0.20
CA GLN A 98 16.93 18.18 -1.12
C GLN A 98 16.70 19.65 -1.53
N ARG A 99 15.60 20.27 -1.10
CA ARG A 99 15.23 21.64 -1.51
C ARG A 99 15.73 22.71 -0.55
N GLU A 100 15.60 22.46 0.75
CA GLU A 100 15.76 23.46 1.80
C GLU A 100 16.91 23.13 2.76
N GLY A 101 17.56 21.97 2.58
CA GLY A 101 18.69 21.51 3.38
C GLY A 101 18.27 20.82 4.68
N ILE A 102 19.19 20.01 5.21
CA ILE A 102 18.98 19.22 6.43
C ILE A 102 18.69 20.11 7.65
N ASP A 103 19.34 21.27 7.80
CA ASP A 103 19.15 22.14 8.96
C ASP A 103 17.72 22.69 9.06
N SER A 104 17.13 23.02 7.90
CA SER A 104 15.72 23.45 7.83
C SER A 104 14.77 22.34 8.25
N VAL A 105 15.06 21.09 7.83
CA VAL A 105 14.30 19.90 8.24
C VAL A 105 14.45 19.59 9.72
N MET A 106 15.66 19.73 10.29
CA MET A 106 15.88 19.54 11.72
C MET A 106 15.10 20.58 12.55
N ASN A 107 15.09 21.84 12.11
CA ASN A 107 14.28 22.88 12.76
C ASN A 107 12.77 22.57 12.66
N LEU A 108 12.32 22.06 11.52
CA LEU A 108 10.94 21.59 11.34
C LEU A 108 10.61 20.46 12.32
N LEU A 109 11.44 19.43 12.42
CA LEU A 109 11.22 18.30 13.34
C LEU A 109 11.15 18.75 14.80
N GLN A 110 12.01 19.67 15.24
CA GLN A 110 11.97 20.25 16.60
C GLN A 110 10.66 21.02 16.86
N ARG A 111 10.19 21.79 15.88
CA ARG A 111 8.91 22.51 15.97
C ARG A 111 7.75 21.53 16.10
N ILE A 112 7.74 20.47 15.29
CA ILE A 112 6.69 19.43 15.36
C ILE A 112 6.75 18.72 16.71
N GLU A 113 7.96 18.37 17.19
CA GLU A 113 8.15 17.70 18.49
C GLU A 113 7.53 18.55 19.61
N THR A 114 7.83 19.84 19.60
CA THR A 114 7.29 20.82 20.56
C THR A 114 5.77 20.86 20.57
N ILE A 115 5.11 20.88 19.41
CA ILE A 115 3.63 20.92 19.36
C ILE A 115 3.01 19.56 19.72
N THR A 116 3.71 18.45 19.49
CA THR A 116 3.23 17.10 19.86
C THR A 116 3.45 16.74 21.33
N ALA A 117 4.41 17.37 22.02
CA ALA A 117 4.88 16.99 23.36
C ALA A 117 3.79 16.89 24.43
N ASN A 118 2.71 17.67 24.32
CA ASN A 118 1.59 17.68 25.29
C ASN A 118 0.31 17.04 24.73
N THR A 119 0.43 16.23 23.68
CA THR A 119 -0.68 15.57 23.01
C THR A 119 -0.50 14.07 23.02
N ASN A 120 -1.58 13.33 22.79
CA ASN A 120 -1.52 11.89 22.53
C ASN A 120 -1.42 11.61 21.02
N HIS A 121 -0.76 12.50 20.29
CA HIS A 121 -0.63 12.40 18.85
C HIS A 121 0.59 11.54 18.50
N THR A 122 0.40 10.59 17.59
CA THR A 122 1.49 9.79 17.03
C THR A 122 1.78 10.28 15.63
N LEU A 123 3.03 10.63 15.36
CA LEU A 123 3.45 11.16 14.07
C LEU A 123 4.51 10.25 13.45
N LEU A 124 4.25 9.77 12.25
CA LEU A 124 5.13 8.87 11.51
C LEU A 124 5.70 9.60 10.31
N PHE A 125 7.03 9.54 10.17
CA PHE A 125 7.74 9.94 8.97
C PHE A 125 8.24 8.69 8.24
N PRO A 126 7.55 8.25 7.18
CA PRO A 126 8.03 7.19 6.30
C PRO A 126 9.26 7.66 5.52
N MET A 127 10.34 6.88 5.60
CA MET A 127 11.62 7.25 5.02
C MET A 127 12.32 6.03 4.44
N ASP A 128 12.92 6.21 3.26
CA ASP A 128 13.84 5.24 2.69
C ASP A 128 15.22 5.49 3.33
N ALA A 129 15.80 4.46 3.96
CA ALA A 129 17.10 4.56 4.61
C ALA A 129 18.23 4.89 3.62
N LEU A 130 18.04 4.62 2.32
CA LEU A 130 18.99 4.96 1.26
C LEU A 130 18.84 6.40 0.75
N ALA A 131 17.81 7.12 1.17
CA ALA A 131 17.56 8.50 0.73
C ALA A 131 18.42 9.55 1.47
N PHE A 132 19.11 9.16 2.54
CA PHE A 132 19.93 10.04 3.37
C PHE A 132 21.32 9.45 3.57
N ASP A 133 22.33 10.30 3.76
CA ASP A 133 23.61 9.82 4.27
C ASP A 133 23.49 9.45 5.76
N ALA A 134 24.47 8.70 6.25
CA ALA A 134 24.45 8.20 7.62
C ALA A 134 24.44 9.30 8.70
N ILE A 135 24.99 10.48 8.41
CA ILE A 135 25.07 11.60 9.36
C ILE A 135 23.71 12.28 9.44
N ASP A 136 23.13 12.64 8.31
CA ASP A 136 21.81 13.27 8.24
C ASP A 136 20.73 12.32 8.78
N TRP A 137 20.85 11.02 8.49
CA TRP A 137 19.96 10.00 9.05
C TRP A 137 20.03 9.91 10.58
N ALA A 138 21.25 9.91 11.14
CA ALA A 138 21.44 9.88 12.59
C ALA A 138 20.88 11.15 13.27
N ARG A 139 21.02 12.32 12.62
CA ARG A 139 20.43 13.58 13.09
C ARG A 139 18.91 13.50 13.11
N ILE A 140 18.28 13.04 12.04
CA ILE A 140 16.82 12.88 11.99
C ILE A 140 16.34 11.92 13.09
N ARG A 141 17.01 10.76 13.25
CA ARG A 141 16.67 9.78 14.29
C ARG A 141 16.86 10.27 15.72
N SER A 142 17.62 11.34 15.96
CA SER A 142 17.74 11.92 17.30
C SER A 142 16.48 12.66 17.76
N ILE A 143 15.60 13.05 16.82
CA ILE A 143 14.30 13.69 17.11
C ILE A 143 13.14 12.73 16.80
N ALA A 144 13.24 12.01 15.68
CA ALA A 144 12.25 11.04 15.23
C ALA A 144 12.85 9.61 15.32
N PRO A 145 12.93 9.02 16.52
CA PRO A 145 13.47 7.67 16.69
C PRO A 145 12.72 6.65 15.82
N ALA A 146 13.40 5.57 15.46
CA ALA A 146 12.76 4.51 14.68
C ALA A 146 11.60 3.89 15.49
N MET A 147 10.45 3.69 14.85
CA MET A 147 9.40 2.87 15.43
C MET A 147 9.94 1.46 15.66
N GLU A 148 9.80 0.97 16.89
CA GLU A 148 10.05 -0.45 17.18
C GLU A 148 9.00 -1.29 16.43
N GLN A 149 9.41 -1.82 15.29
CA GLN A 149 8.65 -2.88 14.63
C GLN A 149 8.75 -4.11 15.54
N PRO A 150 7.65 -4.86 15.78
CA PRO A 150 7.78 -6.19 16.36
C PRO A 150 8.78 -6.96 15.50
N PRO A 151 9.71 -7.72 16.09
CA PRO A 151 10.76 -8.39 15.33
C PRO A 151 10.10 -9.20 14.23
N MET A 152 10.33 -8.81 12.97
CA MET A 152 10.18 -9.71 11.86
C MET A 152 11.04 -10.92 12.22
N THR A 153 10.42 -12.07 12.41
CA THR A 153 11.18 -13.31 12.58
C THR A 153 12.04 -13.42 11.34
N GLU A 154 13.36 -13.24 11.48
CA GLU A 154 14.32 -13.50 10.42
C GLU A 154 14.03 -14.90 9.91
N VAL A 155 13.46 -14.98 8.71
CA VAL A 155 13.41 -16.23 7.98
C VAL A 155 14.86 -16.47 7.57
N GLU A 156 15.51 -17.43 8.22
CA GLU A 156 16.83 -17.93 7.81
C GLU A 156 16.82 -18.15 6.30
N LEU A 157 17.63 -17.36 5.59
CA LEU A 157 17.85 -17.45 4.16
C LEU A 157 18.49 -18.81 3.85
N ILE A 158 17.67 -19.78 3.46
CA ILE A 158 18.16 -21.01 2.82
C ILE A 158 18.67 -20.61 1.42
N PRO A 159 19.92 -20.94 1.04
CA PRO A 159 20.47 -20.49 -0.24
C PRO A 159 19.76 -21.18 -1.41
N HIS A 160 19.09 -20.41 -2.26
CA HIS A 160 18.69 -20.86 -3.59
C HIS A 160 19.91 -20.80 -4.54
N PRO A 161 20.12 -21.80 -5.40
CA PRO A 161 21.28 -21.82 -6.29
C PRO A 161 21.17 -20.75 -7.36
N GLU A 162 22.31 -20.13 -7.64
CA GLU A 162 22.53 -19.08 -8.63
C GLU A 162 21.86 -19.40 -9.98
N GLN A 163 20.98 -18.50 -10.45
CA GLN A 163 20.73 -18.35 -11.88
C GLN A 163 21.24 -16.99 -12.33
N LYS A 164 22.12 -17.07 -13.33
CA LYS A 164 22.88 -16.01 -13.97
C LYS A 164 22.00 -14.82 -14.36
N THR A 165 22.52 -13.65 -14.02
CA THR A 165 22.21 -12.36 -14.60
C THR A 165 22.37 -12.41 -16.12
N GLU A 166 21.28 -12.17 -16.85
CA GLU A 166 21.34 -11.63 -18.21
C GLU A 166 20.59 -10.30 -18.24
N SER A 167 21.24 -9.34 -18.88
CA SER A 167 20.87 -7.93 -18.91
C SER A 167 19.97 -7.62 -20.10
N ILE A 168 19.21 -6.52 -19.93
CA ILE A 168 18.63 -5.59 -20.92
C ILE A 168 17.31 -6.02 -21.62
N GLU A 169 16.22 -5.27 -21.39
CA GLU A 169 15.59 -4.33 -22.35
C GLU A 169 14.19 -3.87 -21.90
N HIS A 170 13.86 -2.60 -22.15
CA HIS A 170 12.60 -1.94 -21.78
C HIS A 170 11.37 -2.57 -22.45
N GLY A 171 10.40 -3.05 -21.64
CA GLY A 171 9.08 -3.59 -22.02
C GLY A 171 8.12 -3.63 -20.81
N PRO A 172 6.79 -3.75 -20.97
CA PRO A 172 5.79 -2.96 -20.24
C PRO A 172 5.70 -3.29 -18.74
N GLN A 173 5.93 -2.26 -17.92
CA GLN A 173 5.91 -2.27 -16.45
C GLN A 173 4.57 -2.70 -15.82
N GLN A 174 3.51 -2.90 -16.62
CA GLN A 174 2.20 -3.39 -16.17
C GLN A 174 2.15 -4.91 -15.98
N GLU A 175 2.84 -5.70 -16.82
CA GLU A 175 2.79 -7.18 -16.73
C GLU A 175 3.54 -7.68 -15.49
N SER A 176 4.69 -7.07 -15.16
CA SER A 176 5.45 -7.40 -13.95
C SER A 176 4.70 -7.06 -12.67
N GLN A 177 3.85 -6.02 -12.69
CA GLN A 177 3.02 -5.65 -11.54
C GLN A 177 1.83 -6.61 -11.34
N LEU A 178 1.19 -7.07 -12.41
CA LEU A 178 0.10 -8.05 -12.33
C LEU A 178 0.60 -9.43 -11.85
N LEU A 179 1.78 -9.86 -12.30
CA LEU A 179 2.38 -11.14 -11.90
C LEU A 179 2.91 -11.10 -10.46
N ALA A 180 3.47 -9.98 -10.00
CA ALA A 180 3.85 -9.79 -8.60
C ALA A 180 2.64 -9.80 -7.63
N GLN A 181 1.44 -9.46 -8.13
CA GLN A 181 0.17 -9.43 -7.37
C GLN A 181 -0.49 -10.81 -7.19
N LEU A 182 0.10 -11.89 -7.70
CA LEU A 182 -0.42 -13.26 -7.65
C LEU A 182 0.44 -14.21 -6.78
N THR A 183 1.31 -13.68 -5.93
CA THR A 183 2.06 -14.49 -4.95
C THR A 183 1.07 -15.20 -4.02
N SER A 184 1.21 -16.50 -3.80
CA SER A 184 0.29 -17.24 -2.93
C SER A 184 0.54 -16.91 -1.45
N LEU A 185 -0.53 -16.80 -0.66
CA LEU A 185 -0.39 -16.72 0.80
C LEU A 185 0.01 -18.11 1.34
N PRO A 186 1.17 -18.24 2.00
CA PRO A 186 1.60 -19.52 2.56
C PRO A 186 0.62 -19.96 3.66
N SER A 187 0.44 -21.28 3.81
CA SER A 187 -0.40 -21.85 4.88
C SER A 187 0.16 -21.55 6.28
N LEU A 188 1.48 -21.44 6.40
CA LEU A 188 2.16 -21.12 7.65
C LEU A 188 2.01 -19.62 7.96
N GLY A 189 1.35 -19.29 9.06
CA GLY A 189 1.08 -17.90 9.47
C GLY A 189 -0.14 -17.26 8.82
N PHE A 190 -0.89 -18.03 8.02
CA PHE A 190 -2.15 -17.61 7.42
C PHE A 190 -3.17 -17.17 8.46
N ASN A 191 -3.74 -15.98 8.31
CA ASN A 191 -4.76 -15.46 9.20
C ASN A 191 -5.82 -14.65 8.46
N LYS A 192 -6.96 -14.43 9.12
CA LYS A 192 -8.11 -13.72 8.55
C LYS A 192 -7.81 -12.27 8.17
N THR A 193 -6.81 -11.64 8.78
CA THR A 193 -6.36 -10.30 8.41
C THR A 193 -5.67 -10.32 7.05
N GLN A 194 -4.78 -11.29 6.79
CA GLN A 194 -4.16 -11.49 5.48
C GLN A 194 -5.18 -11.87 4.41
N LEU A 195 -6.15 -12.73 4.74
CA LEU A 195 -7.25 -13.08 3.84
C LEU A 195 -8.10 -11.85 3.48
N SER A 196 -8.49 -11.05 4.47
CA SER A 196 -9.24 -9.80 4.27
C SER A 196 -8.49 -8.81 3.38
N LYS A 197 -7.18 -8.67 3.59
CA LYS A 197 -6.30 -7.83 2.74
C LYS A 197 -6.30 -8.32 1.28
N ARG A 198 -6.18 -9.63 1.07
CA ARG A 198 -6.18 -10.22 -0.27
C ARG A 198 -7.54 -10.12 -0.96
N MET A 199 -8.63 -10.37 -0.25
CA MET A 199 -10.00 -10.17 -0.74
C MET A 199 -10.22 -8.71 -1.18
N LEU A 200 -9.76 -7.75 -0.38
CA LEU A 200 -9.87 -6.32 -0.71
C LEU A 200 -9.07 -5.95 -1.96
N GLN A 201 -7.86 -6.51 -2.14
CA GLN A 201 -7.06 -6.32 -3.34
C GLN A 201 -7.79 -6.80 -4.60
N TRP A 202 -8.31 -8.02 -4.58
CA TRP A 202 -9.05 -8.59 -5.70
C TRP A 202 -10.36 -7.85 -5.99
N LYS A 203 -11.09 -7.43 -4.95
CA LYS A 203 -12.28 -6.57 -5.09
C LYS A 203 -11.95 -5.23 -5.75
N ARG A 204 -10.78 -4.65 -5.45
CA ARG A 204 -10.29 -3.40 -6.07
C ARG A 204 -9.81 -3.59 -7.51
N MET A 205 -9.37 -4.78 -7.88
CA MET A 205 -9.15 -5.15 -9.28
C MET A 205 -10.48 -5.29 -10.04
N GLY A 206 -11.61 -5.37 -9.31
CA GLY A 206 -12.98 -5.48 -9.80
C GLY A 206 -13.53 -6.91 -9.73
N PHE A 207 -12.77 -7.86 -9.19
CA PHE A 207 -13.22 -9.24 -9.07
C PHE A 207 -14.30 -9.38 -8.01
N ASP A 208 -15.28 -10.22 -8.30
CA ASP A 208 -16.23 -10.69 -7.33
C ASP A 208 -15.60 -11.80 -6.48
N VAL A 209 -15.38 -11.48 -5.22
CA VAL A 209 -14.76 -12.39 -4.24
C VAL A 209 -15.77 -12.88 -3.20
N SER A 210 -17.07 -12.84 -3.52
CA SER A 210 -18.14 -13.31 -2.63
C SER A 210 -17.96 -14.77 -2.19
N ASP A 211 -17.38 -15.63 -3.04
CA ASP A 211 -17.00 -17.02 -2.72
C ASP A 211 -16.04 -17.14 -1.52
N LEU A 212 -15.31 -16.07 -1.14
CA LEU A 212 -14.40 -16.03 0.02
C LEU A 212 -15.07 -15.54 1.31
N GLU A 213 -16.26 -14.95 1.26
CA GLU A 213 -16.95 -14.44 2.46
C GLU A 213 -17.18 -15.52 3.55
N PRO A 214 -17.53 -16.79 3.22
CA PRO A 214 -17.66 -17.85 4.22
C PRO A 214 -16.37 -18.08 5.03
N ALA A 215 -15.22 -17.93 4.39
CA ALA A 215 -13.91 -18.15 5.00
C ALA A 215 -13.60 -17.13 6.13
N LEU A 216 -14.23 -15.95 6.11
CA LEU A 216 -14.10 -14.96 7.19
C LEU A 216 -14.86 -15.37 8.46
N SER A 217 -15.88 -16.22 8.34
CA SER A 217 -16.74 -16.63 9.45
C SER A 217 -16.33 -17.98 10.06
N LEU A 218 -15.61 -18.83 9.32
CA LEU A 218 -15.12 -20.12 9.79
C LEU A 218 -14.00 -19.98 10.85
N SER A 219 -13.77 -21.02 11.65
CA SER A 219 -12.73 -21.03 12.68
C SER A 219 -11.60 -22.03 12.40
N ASP A 220 -11.84 -22.99 11.50
CA ASP A 220 -10.85 -23.98 11.09
C ASP A 220 -9.86 -23.38 10.08
N SER A 221 -8.58 -23.29 10.44
CA SER A 221 -7.54 -22.67 9.61
C SER A 221 -7.31 -23.41 8.29
N ASP A 222 -7.45 -24.74 8.27
CA ASP A 222 -7.19 -25.56 7.07
C ASP A 222 -8.36 -25.41 6.09
N GLU A 223 -9.59 -25.34 6.60
CA GLU A 223 -10.78 -25.10 5.78
C GLU A 223 -10.78 -23.68 5.17
N ILE A 224 -10.39 -22.66 5.96
CA ILE A 224 -10.26 -21.28 5.47
C ILE A 224 -9.17 -21.18 4.39
N HIS A 225 -8.01 -21.83 4.60
CA HIS A 225 -6.92 -21.84 3.61
C HIS A 225 -7.31 -22.60 2.33
N GLY A 226 -8.07 -23.69 2.45
CA GLY A 226 -8.59 -24.42 1.29
C GLY A 226 -9.54 -23.59 0.43
N ILE A 227 -10.48 -22.86 1.05
CA ILE A 227 -11.38 -21.94 0.33
C ILE A 227 -10.58 -20.83 -0.35
N TYR A 228 -9.57 -20.29 0.33
CA TYR A 228 -8.65 -19.30 -0.22
C TYR A 228 -7.95 -19.80 -1.49
N LEU A 229 -7.30 -20.97 -1.44
CA LEU A 229 -6.56 -21.52 -2.58
C LEU A 229 -7.47 -21.75 -3.80
N SER A 230 -8.68 -22.27 -3.57
CA SER A 230 -9.67 -22.49 -4.63
C SER A 230 -10.02 -21.18 -5.36
N VAL A 231 -10.24 -20.08 -4.63
CA VAL A 231 -10.57 -18.79 -5.26
C VAL A 231 -9.33 -18.12 -5.86
N GLU A 232 -8.15 -18.29 -5.25
CA GLU A 232 -6.88 -17.82 -5.82
C GLU A 232 -6.63 -18.41 -7.21
N GLU A 233 -6.87 -19.71 -7.39
CA GLU A 233 -6.69 -20.38 -8.68
C GLU A 233 -7.65 -19.85 -9.75
N LYS A 234 -8.92 -19.61 -9.38
CA LYS A 234 -9.89 -18.95 -10.27
C LYS A 234 -9.43 -17.56 -10.68
N ILE A 235 -8.91 -16.78 -9.73
CA ILE A 235 -8.45 -15.41 -9.99
C ILE A 235 -7.21 -15.39 -10.87
N ARG A 236 -6.26 -16.30 -10.66
CA ARG A 236 -5.08 -16.45 -11.51
C ARG A 236 -5.49 -16.71 -12.97
N THR A 237 -6.44 -17.62 -13.17
CA THR A 237 -7.00 -17.94 -14.48
C THR A 237 -7.71 -16.72 -15.07
N ALA A 238 -8.57 -16.06 -14.28
CA ALA A 238 -9.31 -14.89 -14.72
C ALA A 238 -8.40 -13.71 -15.14
N VAL A 239 -7.31 -13.46 -14.42
CA VAL A 239 -6.32 -12.43 -14.78
C VAL A 239 -5.68 -12.73 -16.13
N GLU A 240 -5.30 -13.99 -16.38
CA GLU A 240 -4.72 -14.35 -17.68
C GLU A 240 -5.74 -14.25 -18.81
N LEU A 241 -6.98 -14.70 -18.60
CA LEU A 241 -8.05 -14.55 -19.58
C LEU A 241 -8.37 -13.08 -19.87
N ALA A 242 -8.40 -12.21 -18.85
CA ALA A 242 -8.58 -10.77 -19.02
C ALA A 242 -7.45 -10.16 -19.86
N ARG A 243 -6.21 -10.58 -19.63
CA ARG A 243 -5.04 -10.15 -20.39
C ARG A 243 -5.16 -10.58 -21.86
N LEU A 244 -5.46 -11.85 -22.11
CA LEU A 244 -5.64 -12.40 -23.46
C LEU A 244 -6.79 -11.73 -24.22
N LEU A 245 -7.93 -11.49 -23.54
CA LEU A 245 -9.08 -10.81 -24.12
C LEU A 245 -8.74 -9.36 -24.50
N THR A 246 -7.97 -8.67 -23.66
CA THR A 246 -7.53 -7.27 -23.90
C THR A 246 -6.51 -7.20 -25.03
N LEU A 247 -5.54 -8.12 -25.06
CA LEU A 247 -4.54 -8.18 -26.12
C LEU A 247 -5.18 -8.39 -27.50
N ASN A 248 -6.22 -9.22 -27.55
CA ASN A 248 -6.95 -9.55 -28.77
C ASN A 248 -8.22 -8.70 -28.97
N ARG A 249 -8.29 -7.49 -28.39
CA ARG A 249 -9.48 -6.62 -28.40
C ARG A 249 -10.09 -6.40 -29.79
N GLN A 250 -9.27 -6.39 -30.84
CA GLN A 250 -9.69 -6.17 -32.23
C GLN A 250 -10.52 -7.33 -32.81
N ASN A 251 -10.40 -8.53 -32.24
CA ASN A 251 -11.10 -9.74 -32.71
C ASN A 251 -12.54 -9.84 -32.18
N TYR A 252 -12.96 -8.90 -31.33
CA TYR A 252 -14.25 -8.92 -30.64
C TYR A 252 -15.02 -7.61 -30.85
N ASP A 253 -16.32 -7.72 -31.11
CA ASP A 253 -17.21 -6.57 -31.03
C ASP A 253 -17.31 -6.06 -29.57
N VAL A 254 -17.81 -4.83 -29.41
CA VAL A 254 -17.89 -4.17 -28.09
C VAL A 254 -18.74 -4.99 -27.12
N THR A 255 -19.88 -5.52 -27.57
CA THR A 255 -20.81 -6.26 -26.70
C THR A 255 -20.18 -7.57 -26.22
N THR A 256 -19.57 -8.34 -27.14
CA THR A 256 -18.90 -9.60 -26.79
C THR A 256 -17.73 -9.36 -25.84
N PHE A 257 -16.96 -8.30 -26.04
CA PHE A 257 -15.87 -7.92 -25.14
C PHE A 257 -16.37 -7.59 -23.74
N GLU A 258 -17.34 -6.68 -23.60
CA GLU A 258 -17.86 -6.24 -22.30
C GLU A 258 -18.53 -7.40 -21.53
N VAL A 259 -19.32 -8.23 -22.21
CA VAL A 259 -19.96 -9.41 -21.58
C VAL A 259 -18.93 -10.43 -21.12
N THR A 260 -17.90 -10.69 -21.94
CA THR A 260 -16.83 -11.63 -21.57
C THR A 260 -16.01 -11.09 -20.41
N MET A 261 -15.63 -9.81 -20.45
CA MET A 261 -14.90 -9.16 -19.37
C MET A 261 -15.70 -9.20 -18.08
N PHE A 262 -17.00 -8.88 -18.11
CA PHE A 262 -17.88 -8.96 -16.95
C PHE A 262 -17.92 -10.37 -16.33
N ARG A 263 -18.03 -11.42 -17.16
CA ARG A 263 -17.98 -12.82 -16.68
C ARG A 263 -16.64 -13.19 -16.04
N ILE A 264 -15.53 -12.72 -16.63
CA ILE A 264 -14.18 -12.88 -16.06
C ILE A 264 -14.11 -12.22 -14.67
N MET A 265 -14.64 -10.99 -14.52
CA MET A 265 -14.66 -10.29 -13.24
C MET A 265 -15.54 -10.99 -12.20
N GLN A 266 -16.62 -11.63 -12.63
CA GLN A 266 -17.50 -12.42 -11.76
C GLN A 266 -16.95 -13.84 -11.47
N LEU A 267 -15.79 -14.22 -12.01
CA LEU A 267 -15.19 -15.55 -11.89
C LEU A 267 -16.12 -16.69 -12.38
N THR A 268 -16.96 -16.43 -13.39
CA THR A 268 -17.99 -17.37 -13.87
C THR A 268 -17.71 -17.90 -15.28
N GLY A 269 -17.77 -19.24 -15.43
CA GLY A 269 -17.62 -19.90 -16.72
C GLY A 269 -16.25 -19.68 -17.37
N LEU A 270 -15.19 -19.65 -16.57
CA LEU A 270 -13.81 -19.39 -17.04
C LEU A 270 -13.36 -20.42 -18.09
N ASP A 271 -13.70 -21.70 -17.93
CA ASP A 271 -13.34 -22.77 -18.88
C ASP A 271 -13.94 -22.57 -20.28
N GLU A 272 -15.18 -22.07 -20.34
CA GLU A 272 -15.86 -21.74 -21.61
C GLU A 272 -15.18 -20.54 -22.28
N ILE A 273 -14.79 -19.55 -21.49
CA ILE A 273 -14.11 -18.34 -21.96
C ILE A 273 -12.71 -18.69 -22.46
N GLU A 274 -11.97 -19.50 -21.73
CA GLU A 274 -10.67 -20.02 -22.12
C GLU A 274 -10.74 -20.75 -23.47
N SER A 275 -11.69 -21.68 -23.61
CA SER A 275 -11.93 -22.40 -24.87
C SER A 275 -12.28 -21.45 -26.02
N MET A 276 -13.10 -20.42 -25.76
CA MET A 276 -13.47 -19.41 -26.75
C MET A 276 -12.27 -18.55 -27.19
N LEU A 277 -11.41 -18.14 -26.25
CA LEU A 277 -10.23 -17.31 -26.52
C LEU A 277 -9.19 -18.10 -27.33
N HIS A 278 -8.95 -19.37 -26.99
CA HIS A 278 -8.01 -20.23 -27.72
C HIS A 278 -8.50 -20.66 -29.11
N ALA A 279 -9.83 -20.75 -29.32
CA ALA A 279 -10.38 -21.04 -30.65
C ALA A 279 -10.27 -19.85 -31.64
N ARG A 280 -9.94 -18.65 -31.15
CA ARG A 280 -9.91 -17.39 -31.92
C ARG A 280 -8.56 -16.66 -31.87
N SER A 281 -7.55 -17.23 -31.21
CA SER A 281 -6.13 -16.83 -31.27
C SER A 281 -5.44 -17.47 -32.46
#